data_AF-A0A2D4LM12-F1
#
_entry.id   AF-A0A2D4LM12-F1
#
_cell.length_a   1.000
_cell.length_b   1.000
_cell.length_c   1.000
_cell.angle_alpha   90.00
_cell.angle_beta   90.00
_cell.angle_gamma   90.00
#
_symmetry.space_group_name_H-M   'P 1'
#
loop_
_entity.id
_entity.type
_entity.pdbx_description
1 polymer ?
#
loop_
_entity_poly.entity_id
_entity_poly.type
_entity_poly.pdbx_seq_one_letter_code
_entity_poly.pdbx_strand_id
1 'polypeptide(L)'
;LCVKWGRGVQMGLLISYLSPCYVSTALPKRLEVIAELEAETPRLLVMGDFKLPSAGESLGVAREFMASSTAMDLTHLIFGSTHIGGSTLDLIFCLWPVAE
;
A
#
# COMPACT_ATOMS: atom_id res chain seq x y z
N LEU A 1 9.50 -8.94 3.05
CA LEU A 1 9.63 -10.40 3.28
C LEU A 1 9.03 -11.09 2.06
N CYS A 2 9.82 -11.68 1.15
CA CYS A 2 9.24 -12.37 0.01
C CYS A 2 8.73 -13.75 0.46
N VAL A 3 7.42 -14.00 0.38
CA VAL A 3 6.79 -15.25 0.84
C VAL A 3 6.26 -15.99 -0.38
N LYS A 4 6.80 -17.18 -0.67
CA LYS A 4 6.33 -18.02 -1.78
C LYS A 4 4.96 -18.63 -1.42
N TRP A 5 3.91 -18.23 -2.13
CA TRP A 5 2.54 -18.73 -1.93
C TRP A 5 2.11 -19.64 -3.09
N GLY A 6 1.87 -20.92 -2.81
CA GLY A 6 1.32 -21.91 -3.76
C GLY A 6 2.33 -22.63 -4.66
N ARG A 7 1.87 -23.66 -5.38
CA ARG A 7 2.66 -24.38 -6.40
C ARG A 7 2.69 -23.54 -7.69
N GLY A 8 3.84 -22.93 -7.99
CA GLY A 8 4.13 -22.38 -9.32
C GLY A 8 4.04 -20.86 -9.48
N VAL A 9 3.57 -20.11 -8.48
CA VAL A 9 3.52 -18.64 -8.52
C VAL A 9 4.40 -18.06 -7.43
N GLN A 10 5.36 -17.21 -7.80
CA GLN A 10 6.14 -16.40 -6.86
C GLN A 10 5.41 -15.06 -6.66
N MET A 11 5.23 -14.65 -5.40
CA MET A 11 4.59 -13.39 -5.04
C MET A 11 5.40 -12.73 -3.92
N GLY A 12 5.64 -11.43 -4.02
CA GLY A 12 6.21 -10.62 -2.95
C GLY A 12 5.14 -10.23 -1.94
N LEU A 13 5.53 -10.15 -0.67
CA LEU A 13 4.64 -9.69 0.40
C LEU A 13 5.29 -8.55 1.19
N LEU A 14 4.63 -7.40 1.22
CA LEU A 14 4.96 -6.29 2.11
C LEU A 14 3.86 -6.13 3.16
N ILE A 15 4.21 -6.35 4.42
CA ILE A 15 3.34 -6.05 5.55
C ILE A 15 3.84 -4.77 6.20
N SER A 16 2.97 -3.76 6.33
CA SER A 16 3.33 -2.47 6.90
C SER A 16 2.49 -2.10 8.12
N TYR A 17 3.12 -1.39 9.04
CA TYR A 17 2.44 -0.68 10.12
C TYR A 17 3.07 0.70 10.22
N LEU A 18 2.27 1.75 10.10
CA LEU A 18 2.71 3.13 10.29
C LEU A 18 2.25 3.63 11.65
N SER A 19 3.18 4.22 12.40
CA SER A 19 2.83 4.91 13.64
C SER A 19 2.05 6.19 13.30
N PRO A 20 0.90 6.46 13.96
CA PRO A 20 0.11 7.67 13.76
C PRO A 20 0.92 8.97 13.88
N CYS A 21 1.97 8.97 14.70
CA CYS A 21 2.79 10.15 14.96
C CYS A 21 3.70 10.56 13.80
N TYR A 22 3.94 9.66 12.84
CA TYR A 22 4.93 9.86 11.78
C TYR A 22 4.38 9.62 10.38
N VAL A 23 3.06 9.53 10.21
CA VAL A 23 2.42 9.16 8.95
C VAL A 23 2.86 10.07 7.80
N SER A 24 2.93 11.39 8.03
CA SER A 24 3.34 12.37 7.02
C SER A 24 4.76 12.15 6.49
N THR A 25 5.69 11.65 7.31
CA THR A 25 7.08 11.38 6.90
C THR A 25 7.31 9.93 6.50
N ALA A 26 6.47 9.01 6.98
CA ALA A 26 6.60 7.59 6.73
C ALA A 26 5.88 7.14 5.45
N LEU A 27 4.76 7.77 5.06
CA LEU A 27 4.03 7.43 3.84
C LEU A 27 4.87 7.61 2.57
N PRO A 28 5.58 8.74 2.35
CA PRO A 28 6.42 8.90 1.15
C PRO A 28 7.51 7.84 1.07
N LYS A 29 8.20 7.59 2.19
CA LYS A 29 9.22 6.53 2.27
C LYS A 29 8.64 5.14 2.01
N ARG A 30 7.38 4.91 2.40
CA ARG A 30 6.74 3.63 2.15
C ARG A 30 6.39 3.45 0.68
N LEU A 31 6.01 4.53 0.00
CA LEU A 31 5.79 4.55 -1.44
C LEU A 31 7.08 4.24 -2.22
N GLU A 32 8.22 4.79 -1.81
CA GLU A 32 9.53 4.49 -2.40
C GLU A 32 9.84 2.99 -2.33
N VAL A 33 9.67 2.37 -1.15
CA VAL A 33 9.86 0.92 -0.99
C VAL A 33 8.90 0.09 -1.84
N ILE A 34 7.65 0.56 -2.02
CA ILE A 34 6.68 -0.12 -2.88
C ILE A 34 7.13 -0.06 -4.34
N ALA A 35 7.61 1.09 -4.80
CA ALA A 35 8.12 1.27 -6.17
C ALA A 35 9.34 0.38 -6.45
N GLU A 36 10.28 0.29 -5.50
CA GLU A 36 11.42 -0.64 -5.61
C GLU A 36 10.95 -2.10 -5.72
N LEU A 37 10.00 -2.51 -4.88
CA LEU A 37 9.48 -3.87 -4.90
C LEU A 37 8.63 -4.18 -6.14
N GLU A 38 7.91 -3.20 -6.68
CA GLU A 38 7.15 -3.28 -7.94
C GLU A 38 8.09 -3.58 -9.11
N ALA A 39 9.20 -2.84 -9.21
CA ALA A 39 10.21 -3.05 -10.23
C ALA A 39 10.91 -4.42 -10.15
N GLU A 40 11.11 -4.95 -8.93
CA GLU A 40 11.79 -6.24 -8.72
C GLU A 40 10.85 -7.44 -8.75
N THR A 41 9.57 -7.26 -8.43
CA THR A 41 8.64 -8.35 -8.19
C THR A 41 7.37 -8.20 -9.04
N PRO A 42 7.20 -9.00 -10.11
CA PRO A 42 6.07 -8.88 -11.04
C PRO A 42 4.70 -9.23 -10.43
N ARG A 43 4.68 -9.69 -9.18
CA ARG A 43 3.46 -9.96 -8.39
C ARG A 43 3.71 -9.55 -6.95
N LEU A 44 3.15 -8.43 -6.52
CA LEU A 44 3.37 -7.90 -5.18
C LEU A 44 2.03 -7.74 -4.47
N LEU A 45 1.90 -8.29 -3.27
CA LEU A 45 0.82 -7.96 -2.34
C LEU A 45 1.38 -7.07 -1.25
N VAL A 46 0.73 -5.93 -1.02
CA VAL A 46 1.03 -5.05 0.09
C VAL A 46 -0.20 -4.90 0.95
N MET A 47 -0.02 -5.06 2.26
CA MET A 47 -1.10 -4.96 3.21
C MET A 47 -0.62 -4.36 4.53
N GLY A 48 -1.52 -3.69 5.24
CA GLY A 48 -1.17 -3.17 6.55
C GLY A 48 -2.01 -2.00 7.00
N ASP A 49 -1.67 -1.49 8.18
CA ASP A 49 -2.27 -0.30 8.77
C ASP A 49 -1.38 0.90 8.45
N PHE A 50 -1.83 1.72 7.50
CA PHE A 50 -1.11 2.88 7.01
C PHE A 50 -1.50 4.16 7.77
N LYS A 51 -2.50 4.08 8.65
CA LYS A 51 -3.02 5.23 9.39
C LYS A 51 -3.31 6.43 8.49
N LEU A 52 -3.87 6.20 7.29
CA LEU A 52 -4.11 7.28 6.32
C LEU A 52 -4.96 8.39 6.96
N PRO A 53 -4.45 9.64 7.01
CA PRO A 53 -5.19 10.75 7.58
C PRO A 53 -6.39 11.10 6.68
N SER A 54 -7.58 11.07 7.27
CA SER A 54 -8.83 11.47 6.62
C SER A 54 -9.11 12.97 6.73
N ALA A 55 -8.39 13.68 7.61
CA ALA A 55 -8.49 15.12 7.83
C ALA A 55 -7.16 15.70 8.36
N GLY A 56 -7.05 17.03 8.34
CA GLY A 56 -5.89 17.76 8.88
C GLY A 56 -4.75 17.94 7.87
N GLU A 57 -3.62 18.44 8.38
CA GLU A 57 -2.46 18.88 7.56
C GLU A 57 -1.84 17.74 6.74
N SER A 58 -1.94 16.50 7.22
CA SER A 58 -1.35 15.33 6.54
C SER A 58 -2.24 14.73 5.44
N LEU A 59 -3.45 15.28 5.22
CA LEU A 59 -4.38 14.79 4.19
C LEU A 59 -3.79 14.93 2.77
N GLY A 60 -2.97 15.96 2.52
CA GLY A 60 -2.28 16.13 1.23
C GLY A 60 -1.37 14.94 0.91
N VAL A 61 -0.55 14.53 1.88
CA VAL A 61 0.37 13.39 1.74
C VAL A 61 -0.40 12.08 1.50
N ALA A 62 -1.54 11.89 2.16
CA ALA A 62 -2.39 10.72 1.93
C ALA A 62 -2.96 10.70 0.50
N ARG A 63 -3.40 11.85 -0.01
CA ARG A 63 -3.91 11.97 -1.39
C ARG A 63 -2.83 11.70 -2.42
N GLU A 64 -1.63 12.25 -2.21
CA GLU A 64 -0.46 11.97 -3.05
C GLU A 64 -0.11 10.49 -3.04
N PHE A 65 -0.05 9.87 -1.87
CA PHE A 65 0.19 8.42 -1.75
C PHE A 65 -0.84 7.60 -2.54
N MET A 66 -2.13 7.93 -2.43
CA MET A 66 -3.19 7.23 -3.18
C MET A 66 -3.08 7.47 -4.69
N ALA A 67 -2.81 8.71 -5.12
CA ALA A 67 -2.61 9.04 -6.52
C ALA A 67 -1.40 8.30 -7.10
N SER A 68 -0.29 8.25 -6.37
CA SER A 68 0.91 7.51 -6.77
C SER A 68 0.67 6.00 -6.82
N SER A 69 -0.06 5.43 -5.85
CA SER A 69 -0.43 4.00 -5.91
C SER A 69 -1.24 3.66 -7.16
N THR A 70 -2.10 4.60 -7.60
CA THR A 70 -2.87 4.46 -8.84
C THR A 70 -1.98 4.59 -10.06
N ALA A 71 -1.01 5.52 -10.06
CA ALA A 71 -0.05 5.68 -11.13
C ALA A 71 0.93 4.49 -11.27
N MET A 72 1.11 3.71 -10.21
CA MET A 72 1.87 2.45 -10.20
C MET A 72 1.01 1.23 -10.57
N ASP A 73 -0.21 1.43 -11.05
CA ASP A 73 -1.17 0.37 -11.39
C ASP A 73 -1.47 -0.63 -10.24
N LEU A 74 -1.30 -0.17 -8.99
CA LEU A 74 -1.62 -0.98 -7.82
C LEU A 74 -3.13 -1.08 -7.66
N THR A 75 -3.65 -2.31 -7.75
CA THR A 75 -5.08 -2.56 -7.59
C THR A 75 -5.43 -2.61 -6.11
N HIS A 76 -6.26 -1.67 -5.65
CA HIS A 76 -6.80 -1.66 -4.29
C HIS A 76 -7.82 -2.81 -4.13
N LEU A 77 -7.62 -3.65 -3.11
CA LEU A 77 -8.45 -4.83 -2.86
C LEU A 77 -9.52 -4.60 -1.78
N ILE A 78 -9.36 -3.56 -0.97
CA ILE A 78 -10.35 -3.18 0.04
C ILE A 78 -10.78 -1.73 -0.18
N PHE A 79 -12.07 -1.49 0.01
CA PHE A 79 -12.69 -0.18 -0.12
C PHE A 79 -13.59 0.09 1.09
N GLY A 80 -13.67 1.35 1.49
CA GLY A 80 -14.50 1.78 2.61
C GLY A 80 -13.76 1.82 3.94
N SER A 81 -14.52 2.02 5.02
CA SER A 81 -13.97 2.21 6.36
C SER A 81 -13.46 0.91 6.94
N THR A 82 -12.28 0.96 7.56
CA THR A 82 -11.64 -0.16 8.26
C THR A 82 -11.59 0.05 9.78
N HIS A 83 -12.06 1.20 10.26
CA HIS A 83 -12.01 1.62 11.66
C HIS A 83 -13.37 2.12 12.14
N ILE A 84 -13.69 1.94 13.43
CA ILE A 84 -15.00 2.24 14.04
C ILE A 84 -15.41 3.74 13.96
N GLY A 85 -14.55 4.61 13.43
CA GLY A 85 -14.82 6.03 13.17
C GLY A 85 -15.04 6.41 11.69
N GLY A 86 -15.30 5.46 10.79
CA GLY A 86 -15.55 5.77 9.37
C GLY A 86 -14.28 6.07 8.54
N SER A 87 -13.10 5.94 9.14
CA SER A 87 -11.81 6.12 8.45
C SER A 87 -11.32 4.83 7.80
N THR A 88 -10.56 4.98 6.72
CA THR A 88 -9.81 3.90 6.06
C THR A 88 -8.37 4.01 6.54
N LEU A 89 -7.98 3.15 7.49
CA LEU A 89 -6.62 3.14 8.04
C LEU A 89 -5.79 2.03 7.43
N ASP A 90 -6.45 0.92 7.09
CA ASP A 90 -5.83 -0.25 6.49
C ASP A 90 -5.92 -0.18 4.97
N LEU A 91 -4.85 -0.59 4.32
CA LEU A 91 -4.80 -0.72 2.87
C LEU A 91 -4.36 -2.13 2.50
N ILE A 92 -4.95 -2.63 1.42
CA ILE A 92 -4.50 -3.83 0.74
C ILE A 92 -4.48 -3.52 -0.74
N PHE A 93 -3.32 -3.66 -1.37
CA PHE A 93 -3.17 -3.48 -2.80
C PHE A 93 -2.30 -4.56 -3.41
N CYS A 94 -2.59 -4.89 -4.66
CA CYS A 94 -1.88 -5.90 -5.41
C CYS A 94 -1.39 -5.37 -6.75
N LEU A 95 -0.14 -5.64 -7.06
CA LEU A 95 0.42 -5.55 -8.40
C LEU A 95 0.19 -6.88 -9.10
N TRP A 96 -0.55 -6.82 -10.20
CA TRP A 96 -0.75 -7.95 -11.10
C TRP A 96 0.30 -7.92 -12.20
N PRO A 97 0.71 -9.10 -12.73
CA PRO A 97 1.55 -9.11 -13.91
C PRO A 97 0.74 -8.56 -15.09
N VAL A 98 1.38 -7.74 -15.92
CA VAL A 98 0.80 -7.31 -17.20
C VAL A 98 0.44 -8.56 -18.00
N ALA A 99 -0.80 -8.65 -18.48
CA ALA A 99 -1.20 -9.74 -19.37
C ALA A 99 -0.38 -9.63 -20.67
N GLU A 100 0.39 -10.67 -20.98
CA GLU A 100 1.07 -10.81 -22.29
C GLU A 100 0.05 -10.97 -23.43
#